data_AF-A0A3A6W8Y0-F1
#
_entry.id   AF-A0A3A6W8Y0-F1
#
_cell.length_a   1.000
_cell.length_b   1.000
_cell.length_c   1.000
_cell.angle_alpha   90.00
_cell.angle_beta   90.00
_cell.angle_gamma   90.00
#
_symmetry.space_group_name_H-M   'P 1'
#
loop_
_entity.id
_entity.type
_entity.pdbx_description
1 polymer ?
#
loop_
_entity_poly.entity_id
_entity_poly.type
_entity_poly.pdbx_seq_one_letter_code
_entity_poly.pdbx_strand_id
1 'polypeptide(L)'
;MTKEQLQALNLTEEQINAIIEDYGKNYVSKAQFNEKNDAYKQAKQEIENLTNDISTLSEANKANEALQSQIKELQDAATQREADYNENIKNMKIDTAITKALSKSGAMNETILTGLLDRTKIAIGEDNTITGIQEQIVALKESDPYLFKQDSIKGVVPGDATPKTHDGITKEQFNKMSYLDRVQLQETNPDLYSELSN
;
A
#
# COMPACT_ATOMS: atom_id res chain seq x y z
N MET A 1 13.75 -86.37 -22.25
CA MET A 1 14.09 -87.38 -23.28
C MET A 1 12.90 -87.52 -24.21
N THR A 2 13.10 -87.87 -25.48
CA THR A 2 11.99 -88.15 -26.41
C THR A 2 11.52 -89.60 -26.29
N LYS A 3 10.33 -89.91 -26.82
CA LYS A 3 9.79 -91.27 -26.82
C LYS A 3 10.74 -92.26 -27.51
N GLU A 4 11.41 -91.85 -28.59
CA GLU A 4 12.41 -92.70 -29.28
C GLU A 4 13.64 -92.98 -28.41
N GLN A 5 14.08 -92.01 -27.60
CA GLN A 5 15.21 -92.19 -26.69
C GLN A 5 14.88 -93.15 -25.54
N LEU A 6 13.61 -93.19 -25.10
CA LEU A 6 13.15 -94.15 -24.08
C LEU A 6 12.99 -95.57 -24.66
N GLN A 7 12.55 -95.69 -25.92
CA GLN A 7 12.51 -96.99 -26.63
C GLN A 7 13.92 -97.56 -26.87
N ALA A 8 14.90 -96.72 -27.19
CA ALA A 8 16.30 -97.13 -27.35
C ALA A 8 16.95 -97.68 -26.06
N LEU A 9 16.33 -97.45 -24.89
CA LEU A 9 16.75 -98.00 -23.60
C LEU A 9 16.09 -99.36 -23.29
N ASN A 10 15.39 -99.97 -24.25
CA ASN A 10 14.64 -101.23 -24.11
C ASN A 10 13.52 -101.19 -23.04
N LEU A 11 12.90 -100.03 -22.83
CA LEU A 11 11.72 -99.91 -21.96
C LEU A 11 10.45 -100.42 -22.68
N THR A 12 9.53 -100.99 -21.92
CA THR A 12 8.21 -101.44 -22.44
C THR A 12 7.29 -100.24 -22.72
N GLU A 13 6.33 -100.38 -23.65
CA GLU A 13 5.42 -99.28 -24.00
C GLU A 13 4.62 -98.74 -22.80
N GLU A 14 4.20 -99.60 -21.87
CA GLU A 14 3.52 -99.18 -20.64
C GLU A 14 4.42 -98.32 -19.74
N GLN A 15 5.69 -98.71 -19.55
CA GLN A 15 6.67 -97.94 -18.78
C GLN A 15 6.96 -96.59 -19.43
N ILE A 16 7.07 -96.56 -20.77
CA ILE A 16 7.30 -95.32 -21.53
C ILE A 16 6.10 -94.37 -21.39
N ASN A 17 4.87 -94.88 -21.50
CA ASN A 17 3.67 -94.06 -21.36
C ASN A 17 3.54 -93.51 -19.92
N ALA A 18 3.81 -94.32 -18.90
CA ALA A 18 3.82 -93.88 -17.51
C ALA A 18 4.88 -92.79 -17.24
N ILE A 19 6.09 -92.95 -17.81
CA ILE A 19 7.16 -91.94 -17.70
C ILE A 19 6.77 -90.64 -18.40
N ILE A 20 6.21 -90.71 -19.61
CA ILE A 20 5.79 -89.50 -20.36
C ILE A 20 4.66 -88.76 -19.64
N GLU A 21 3.69 -89.50 -19.08
CA GLU A 21 2.59 -88.91 -18.33
C GLU A 21 3.07 -88.22 -17.04
N ASP A 22 4.00 -88.84 -16.31
CA ASP A 22 4.62 -88.24 -15.12
C ASP A 22 5.48 -87.01 -15.49
N TYR A 23 6.26 -87.10 -16.57
CA TYR A 23 7.09 -86.00 -17.06
C TYR A 23 6.25 -84.78 -17.46
N GLY A 24 5.08 -85.00 -18.06
CA GLY A 24 4.15 -83.92 -18.44
C GLY A 24 3.43 -83.26 -17.26
N LYS A 25 3.28 -83.97 -16.14
CA LYS A 25 2.61 -83.45 -14.93
C LYS A 25 3.57 -82.80 -13.94
N ASN A 26 4.76 -83.36 -13.77
CA ASN A 26 5.67 -83.01 -12.68
C ASN A 26 6.96 -82.32 -13.14
N TYR A 27 7.28 -82.30 -14.43
CA TYR A 27 8.51 -81.70 -14.95
C TYR A 27 8.26 -80.58 -15.96
N VAL A 28 9.05 -79.52 -15.82
CA VAL A 28 9.13 -78.42 -16.79
C VAL A 28 10.45 -78.52 -17.53
N SER A 29 10.44 -78.25 -18.84
CA SER A 29 11.69 -78.23 -19.59
C SER A 29 12.58 -77.06 -19.13
N LYS A 30 13.90 -77.23 -19.21
CA LYS A 30 14.87 -76.17 -18.87
C LYS A 30 14.64 -74.90 -19.71
N ALA A 31 14.23 -75.05 -20.97
CA ALA A 31 13.90 -73.93 -21.85
C ALA A 31 12.71 -73.12 -21.34
N GLN A 32 11.60 -73.78 -21.00
CA GLN A 32 10.40 -73.12 -20.45
C GLN A 32 10.67 -72.47 -19.09
N PHE A 33 11.44 -73.13 -18.22
CA PHE A 33 11.85 -72.55 -16.94
C PHE A 33 12.69 -71.29 -17.14
N ASN A 34 13.71 -71.36 -18.00
CA ASN A 34 14.57 -70.21 -18.28
C ASN A 34 13.77 -69.06 -18.89
N GLU A 35 12.89 -69.33 -19.86
CA GLU A 35 12.01 -68.32 -20.45
C GLU A 35 11.15 -67.61 -19.39
N LYS A 36 10.47 -68.37 -18.53
CA LYS A 36 9.64 -67.81 -17.46
C LYS A 36 10.47 -67.07 -16.40
N ASN A 37 11.65 -67.57 -16.08
CA ASN A 37 12.54 -66.95 -15.11
C ASN A 37 13.14 -65.63 -15.66
N ASP A 38 13.47 -65.59 -16.94
CA ASP A 38 13.99 -64.38 -17.59
C ASP A 38 12.87 -63.34 -17.76
N ALA A 39 11.65 -63.77 -18.13
CA ALA A 39 10.46 -62.92 -18.11
C ALA A 39 10.15 -62.39 -16.70
N TYR A 40 10.29 -63.23 -15.68
CA TYR A 40 10.11 -62.82 -14.28
C TYR A 40 11.15 -61.78 -13.85
N LYS A 41 12.43 -61.97 -14.22
CA LYS A 41 13.49 -60.99 -13.92
C LYS A 41 13.23 -59.66 -14.62
N GLN A 42 12.84 -59.68 -15.89
CA GLN A 42 12.48 -58.47 -16.63
C GLN A 42 11.30 -57.75 -15.98
N ALA A 43 10.22 -58.48 -15.69
CA ALA A 43 9.05 -57.91 -15.02
C ALA A 43 9.38 -57.34 -13.64
N LYS A 44 10.23 -58.03 -12.86
CA LYS A 44 10.69 -57.54 -11.55
C LYS A 44 11.50 -56.25 -11.70
N GLN A 45 12.41 -56.20 -12.66
CA GLN A 45 13.22 -55.01 -12.91
C GLN A 45 12.36 -53.83 -13.38
N GLU A 46 11.33 -54.08 -14.19
CA GLU A 46 10.39 -53.05 -14.64
C GLU A 46 9.52 -52.53 -13.49
N ILE A 47 9.07 -53.41 -12.58
CA ILE A 47 8.37 -53.01 -11.35
C ILE A 47 9.26 -52.14 -10.45
N GLU A 48 10.54 -52.50 -10.28
CA GLU A 48 11.50 -51.70 -9.50
C GLU A 48 11.71 -50.31 -10.14
N ASN A 49 11.87 -50.24 -11.46
CA ASN A 49 11.98 -48.96 -12.19
C ASN A 49 10.73 -48.10 -12.04
N LEU A 50 9.54 -48.67 -12.27
CA LEU A 50 8.26 -47.97 -12.10
C LEU A 50 8.09 -47.44 -10.67
N THR A 51 8.50 -48.21 -9.67
CA THR A 51 8.43 -47.78 -8.27
C THR A 51 9.33 -46.57 -8.01
N ASN A 52 10.55 -46.56 -8.56
CA ASN A 52 11.46 -45.43 -8.46
C ASN A 52 10.94 -44.18 -9.19
N ASP A 53 10.36 -44.35 -10.38
CA ASP A 53 9.76 -43.25 -11.14
C ASP A 53 8.56 -42.64 -10.40
N ILE A 54 7.68 -43.49 -9.84
CA ILE A 54 6.54 -43.04 -9.03
C ILE A 54 7.02 -42.27 -7.79
N SER A 55 8.06 -42.76 -7.10
CA SER A 55 8.63 -42.06 -5.94
C SER A 55 9.17 -40.68 -6.35
N THR A 56 9.93 -40.62 -7.43
CA THR A 56 10.49 -39.38 -7.98
C THR A 56 9.40 -38.38 -8.36
N LEU A 57 8.35 -38.85 -9.07
CA LEU A 57 7.20 -38.02 -9.45
C LEU A 57 6.41 -37.55 -8.22
N SER A 58 6.24 -38.39 -7.20
CA SER A 58 5.55 -38.02 -5.96
C SER A 58 6.29 -36.92 -5.20
N GLU A 59 7.62 -37.01 -5.09
CA GLU A 59 8.46 -35.98 -4.48
C GLU A 59 8.41 -34.67 -5.26
N ALA A 60 8.50 -34.73 -6.59
CA ALA A 60 8.37 -33.56 -7.46
C ALA A 60 6.97 -32.90 -7.31
N ASN A 61 5.91 -33.68 -7.14
CA ASN A 61 4.57 -33.15 -6.93
C ASN A 61 4.43 -32.41 -5.59
N LYS A 62 5.02 -32.93 -4.51
CA LYS A 62 5.04 -32.22 -3.21
C LYS A 62 5.79 -30.89 -3.30
N ALA A 63 6.90 -30.85 -4.03
CA ALA A 63 7.62 -29.60 -4.29
C ALA A 63 6.76 -28.60 -5.08
N ASN A 64 5.94 -29.08 -6.04
CA ASN A 64 4.98 -28.24 -6.75
C ASN A 64 3.89 -27.67 -5.84
N GLU A 65 3.32 -28.47 -4.93
CA GLU A 65 2.33 -27.98 -3.95
C GLU A 65 2.92 -26.89 -3.04
N ALA A 66 4.16 -27.08 -2.56
CA ALA A 66 4.87 -26.08 -1.77
C ALA A 66 5.12 -24.79 -2.56
N LEU A 67 5.55 -24.89 -3.82
CA LEU A 67 5.74 -23.74 -4.70
C LEU A 67 4.42 -23.00 -4.98
N GLN A 68 3.33 -23.73 -5.22
CA GLN A 68 2.00 -23.13 -5.41
C GLN A 68 1.53 -22.38 -4.17
N SER A 69 1.73 -22.94 -2.98
CA SER A 69 1.41 -22.25 -1.71
C SER A 69 2.20 -20.95 -1.56
N GLN A 70 3.50 -20.98 -1.84
CA GLN A 70 4.36 -19.80 -1.73
C GLN A 70 4.04 -18.73 -2.77
N ILE A 71 3.66 -19.12 -3.99
CA ILE A 71 3.15 -18.19 -5.00
C ILE A 71 1.89 -17.48 -4.51
N LYS A 72 0.95 -18.23 -3.90
CA LYS A 72 -0.29 -17.65 -3.36
C LYS A 72 0.01 -16.68 -2.21
N GLU A 73 0.89 -17.05 -1.27
CA GLU A 73 1.32 -16.16 -0.19
C GLU A 73 1.97 -14.88 -0.73
N LEU A 74 2.83 -14.98 -1.74
CA LEU A 74 3.47 -13.82 -2.37
C LEU A 74 2.45 -12.94 -3.11
N GLN A 75 1.44 -13.52 -3.76
CA GLN A 75 0.35 -12.78 -4.40
C GLN A 75 -0.52 -12.05 -3.37
N ASP A 76 -0.92 -12.74 -2.30
CA ASP A 76 -1.70 -12.15 -1.21
C ASP A 76 -0.89 -11.01 -0.55
N ALA A 77 0.40 -11.22 -0.27
CA ALA A 77 1.29 -10.19 0.27
C ALA A 77 1.51 -9.01 -0.69
N ALA A 78 1.52 -9.24 -2.01
CA ALA A 78 1.64 -8.18 -3.00
C ALA A 78 0.39 -7.29 -3.03
N THR A 79 -0.81 -7.89 -3.02
CA THR A 79 -2.08 -7.15 -3.00
C THR A 79 -2.25 -6.33 -1.72
N GLN A 80 -1.88 -6.90 -0.56
CA GLN A 80 -1.88 -6.18 0.71
C GLN A 80 -0.92 -4.98 0.67
N ARG A 81 0.31 -5.18 0.19
CA ARG A 81 1.30 -4.10 0.08
C ARG A 81 0.85 -2.98 -0.86
N GLU A 82 0.15 -3.30 -1.95
CA GLU A 82 -0.40 -2.31 -2.85
C GLU A 82 -1.53 -1.49 -2.19
N ALA A 83 -2.43 -2.15 -1.46
CA ALA A 83 -3.46 -1.47 -0.68
C ALA A 83 -2.85 -0.54 0.38
N ASP A 84 -1.89 -1.04 1.17
CA ASP A 84 -1.18 -0.28 2.19
C ASP A 84 -0.42 0.91 1.58
N TYR A 85 0.23 0.73 0.43
CA TYR A 85 0.95 1.80 -0.25
C TYR A 85 -0.01 2.89 -0.73
N ASN A 86 -1.12 2.51 -1.36
CA ASN A 86 -2.13 3.45 -1.83
C ASN A 86 -2.76 4.22 -0.67
N GLU A 87 -3.02 3.56 0.45
CA GLU A 87 -3.50 4.20 1.67
C GLU A 87 -2.45 5.16 2.26
N ASN A 88 -1.20 4.74 2.34
CA ASN A 88 -0.10 5.59 2.82
C ASN A 88 0.08 6.84 1.96
N ILE A 89 0.01 6.71 0.62
CA ILE A 89 0.08 7.85 -0.30
C ILE A 89 -1.11 8.78 -0.10
N LYS A 90 -2.32 8.24 0.07
CA LYS A 90 -3.53 9.04 0.36
C LYS A 90 -3.36 9.81 1.67
N ASN A 91 -2.92 9.13 2.73
CA ASN A 91 -2.69 9.74 4.03
C ASN A 91 -1.61 10.85 3.96
N MET A 92 -0.49 10.59 3.29
CA MET A 92 0.59 11.56 3.11
C MET A 92 0.12 12.82 2.34
N LYS A 93 -0.71 12.64 1.30
CA LYS A 93 -1.31 13.77 0.57
C LYS A 93 -2.22 14.61 1.47
N ILE A 94 -3.06 13.95 2.26
CA ILE A 94 -3.94 14.62 3.23
C ILE A 94 -3.13 15.39 4.27
N ASP A 95 -2.11 14.77 4.86
CA ASP A 95 -1.26 15.42 5.88
C ASP A 95 -0.52 16.64 5.34
N THR A 96 0.00 16.53 4.11
CA THR A 96 0.64 17.65 3.42
C THR A 96 -0.33 18.80 3.18
N ALA A 97 -1.56 18.50 2.77
CA ALA A 97 -2.59 19.51 2.54
C ALA A 97 -3.07 20.17 3.83
N ILE A 98 -3.27 19.40 4.89
CA ILE A 98 -3.59 19.91 6.22
C ILE A 98 -2.51 20.87 6.69
N THR A 99 -1.25 20.43 6.68
CA THR A 99 -0.10 21.25 7.11
C THR A 99 -0.05 22.56 6.32
N LYS A 100 -0.19 22.48 4.99
CA LYS A 100 -0.21 23.67 4.12
C LYS A 100 -1.37 24.61 4.43
N ALA A 101 -2.56 24.08 4.69
CA ALA A 101 -3.73 24.88 5.01
C ALA A 101 -3.62 25.55 6.40
N LEU A 102 -3.14 24.82 7.40
CA LEU A 102 -2.89 25.34 8.75
C LEU A 102 -1.81 26.43 8.75
N SER A 103 -0.71 26.21 8.03
CA SER A 103 0.37 27.18 7.90
C SER A 103 -0.10 28.49 7.25
N LYS A 104 -0.86 28.39 6.15
CA LYS A 104 -1.51 29.55 5.51
C LYS A 104 -2.49 30.28 6.42
N SER A 105 -3.13 29.54 7.32
CA SER A 105 -4.18 30.07 8.19
C SER A 105 -3.62 30.74 9.45
N GLY A 106 -2.30 30.73 9.63
CA GLY A 106 -1.62 31.31 10.79
C GLY A 106 -1.72 30.44 12.03
N ALA A 107 -1.79 29.12 11.90
CA ALA A 107 -1.79 28.21 13.05
C ALA A 107 -0.63 28.48 14.03
N MET A 108 -0.89 28.53 15.33
CA MET A 108 0.14 28.67 16.37
C MET A 108 0.96 27.38 16.50
N ASN A 109 0.30 26.22 16.52
CA ASN A 109 0.91 24.89 16.57
C ASN A 109 0.25 23.96 15.55
N GLU A 110 0.88 23.81 14.38
CA GLU A 110 0.38 23.01 13.27
C GLU A 110 0.21 21.53 13.65
N THR A 111 1.09 20.97 14.48
CA THR A 111 1.04 19.57 14.91
C THR A 111 -0.19 19.27 15.76
N ILE A 112 -0.49 20.14 16.74
CA ILE A 112 -1.66 19.97 17.62
C ILE A 112 -2.96 20.20 16.83
N LEU A 113 -2.99 21.24 15.99
CA LEU A 113 -4.16 21.57 15.18
C LEU A 113 -4.48 20.51 14.14
N THR A 114 -3.47 19.79 13.61
CA THR A 114 -3.69 18.65 12.72
C THR A 114 -4.52 17.55 13.40
N GLY A 115 -4.29 17.30 14.69
CA GLY A 115 -5.03 16.31 15.46
C GLY A 115 -6.47 16.71 15.82
N LEU A 116 -6.80 18.01 15.72
CA LEU A 116 -8.15 18.52 15.95
C LEU A 116 -9.05 18.42 14.71
N LEU A 117 -8.47 18.14 13.54
CA LEU A 117 -9.21 18.00 12.29
C LEU A 117 -9.75 16.59 12.12
N ASP A 118 -11.01 16.51 11.70
CA ASP A 118 -11.70 15.28 11.37
C ASP A 118 -11.29 14.81 9.97
N ARG A 119 -10.39 13.81 9.94
CA ARG A 119 -9.89 13.21 8.68
C ARG A 119 -10.98 12.48 7.90
N THR A 120 -12.09 12.07 8.53
CA THR A 120 -13.19 11.38 7.84
C THR A 120 -13.98 12.31 6.92
N LYS A 121 -13.94 13.62 7.20
CA LYS A 121 -14.57 14.67 6.40
C LYS A 121 -13.65 15.24 5.31
N ILE A 122 -12.42 14.76 5.21
CA ILE A 122 -11.45 15.20 4.21
C ILE A 122 -11.49 14.24 3.03
N ALA A 123 -11.90 14.75 1.87
CA ALA A 123 -11.97 13.98 0.63
C ALA A 123 -10.92 14.46 -0.38
N ILE A 124 -10.41 13.53 -1.19
CA ILE A 124 -9.58 13.83 -2.36
C ILE A 124 -10.47 13.66 -3.60
N GLY A 125 -10.69 14.74 -4.34
CA GLY A 125 -11.42 14.75 -5.61
C GLY A 125 -10.63 14.10 -6.75
N GLU A 126 -11.31 13.81 -7.86
CA GLU A 126 -10.72 13.15 -9.04
C GLU A 126 -9.60 13.98 -9.71
N ASP A 127 -9.66 15.30 -9.57
CA ASP A 127 -8.65 16.27 -10.02
C ASP A 127 -7.49 16.45 -9.02
N ASN A 128 -7.40 15.58 -8.02
CA ASN A 128 -6.41 15.63 -6.94
C ASN A 128 -6.55 16.88 -6.05
N THR A 129 -7.72 17.54 -6.05
CA THR A 129 -8.07 18.59 -5.08
C THR A 129 -8.49 17.98 -3.75
N ILE A 130 -8.22 18.68 -2.65
CA ILE A 130 -8.54 18.21 -1.30
C ILE A 130 -9.56 19.18 -0.70
N THR A 131 -10.71 18.65 -0.29
CA THR A 131 -11.85 19.40 0.23
C THR A 131 -12.10 19.10 1.71
N GLY A 132 -12.94 19.90 2.38
CA GLY A 132 -13.29 19.73 3.79
C GLY A 132 -12.26 20.25 4.81
N ILE A 133 -11.00 20.49 4.42
CA ILE A 133 -9.98 21.07 5.32
C ILE A 133 -10.30 22.53 5.63
N GLN A 134 -10.66 23.32 4.61
CA GLN A 134 -10.83 24.76 4.77
C GLN A 134 -12.02 25.10 5.67
N GLU A 135 -13.13 24.37 5.53
CA GLU A 135 -14.34 24.50 6.33
C GLU A 135 -14.06 24.22 7.81
N GLN A 136 -13.30 23.17 8.09
CA GLN A 136 -12.90 22.83 9.46
C GLN A 136 -11.97 23.86 10.08
N ILE A 137 -11.04 24.43 9.30
CA ILE A 137 -10.18 25.52 9.79
C ILE A 137 -11.00 26.78 10.09
N VAL A 138 -12.00 27.12 9.27
CA VAL A 138 -12.89 28.26 9.53
C VAL A 138 -13.68 28.03 10.81
N ALA A 139 -14.28 26.84 10.98
CA ALA A 139 -14.99 26.49 12.20
C ALA A 139 -14.10 26.56 13.45
N LEU A 140 -12.85 26.07 13.37
CA LEU A 140 -11.87 26.15 14.45
C LEU A 140 -11.45 27.60 14.77
N LYS A 141 -11.40 28.48 13.76
CA LYS A 141 -11.14 29.91 13.98
C LYS A 141 -12.28 30.60 14.73
N GLU A 142 -13.51 30.16 14.53
CA GLU A 142 -14.69 30.69 15.23
C GLU A 142 -14.81 30.15 16.65
N SER A 143 -14.57 28.85 16.86
CA SER A 143 -14.65 28.22 18.19
C SER A 143 -13.45 28.56 19.07
N ASP A 144 -12.24 28.52 18.51
CA ASP A 144 -10.98 28.63 19.23
C ASP A 144 -10.00 29.64 18.57
N PRO A 145 -10.34 30.94 18.54
CA PRO A 145 -9.53 31.97 17.87
C PRO A 145 -8.09 32.06 18.39
N TYR A 146 -7.85 31.69 19.66
CA TYR A 146 -6.55 31.73 20.32
C TYR A 146 -5.53 30.73 19.76
N LEU A 147 -5.98 29.71 19.01
CA LEU A 147 -5.12 28.73 18.37
C LEU A 147 -4.47 29.27 17.08
N PHE A 148 -4.91 30.44 16.61
CA PHE A 148 -4.42 31.08 15.40
C PHE A 148 -3.74 32.40 15.75
N LYS A 149 -2.71 32.75 14.97
CA LYS A 149 -2.07 34.06 15.01
C LYS A 149 -3.13 35.09 14.67
N GLN A 150 -3.42 35.93 15.65
CA GLN A 150 -4.20 37.12 15.43
C GLN A 150 -3.31 38.14 14.73
N ASP A 151 -3.90 38.92 13.82
CA ASP A 151 -3.21 40.10 13.32
C ASP A 151 -2.82 40.93 14.53
N SER A 152 -1.51 41.15 14.69
CA SER A 152 -0.99 42.00 15.74
C SER A 152 -1.74 43.32 15.67
N ILE A 153 -2.44 43.68 16.75
CA ILE A 153 -2.89 45.06 16.93
C ILE A 153 -1.63 45.90 16.74
N LYS A 154 -1.57 46.68 15.66
CA LYS A 154 -0.52 47.68 15.49
C LYS A 154 -0.69 48.66 16.65
N GLY A 155 0.04 48.43 17.73
CA GLY A 155 0.24 49.44 18.74
C GLY A 155 0.82 50.66 18.05
N VAL A 156 0.29 51.84 18.37
CA VAL A 156 0.96 53.09 18.05
C VAL A 156 2.38 53.00 18.62
N VAL A 157 3.38 53.05 17.74
CA VAL A 157 4.78 53.17 18.15
C VAL A 157 4.91 54.52 18.84
N PRO A 158 5.25 54.59 20.15
CA PRO A 158 5.43 55.87 20.81
C PRO A 158 6.61 56.59 20.15
N GLY A 159 6.32 57.63 19.37
CA GLY A 159 7.32 58.46 18.68
C GLY A 159 7.31 58.41 17.15
N ASP A 160 6.54 57.51 16.50
CA ASP A 160 6.43 57.46 15.04
C ASP A 160 5.23 58.29 14.56
N ALA A 161 5.36 59.61 14.71
CA ALA A 161 4.47 60.57 14.09
C ALA A 161 4.87 60.75 12.62
N THR A 162 4.33 59.92 11.73
CA THR A 162 3.95 60.44 10.42
C THR A 162 2.49 60.88 10.50
N PRO A 163 2.22 62.18 10.67
CA PRO A 163 0.85 62.66 10.72
C PRO A 163 0.26 62.56 9.31
N LYS A 164 -0.58 61.55 9.09
CA LYS A 164 -1.72 61.69 8.18
C LYS A 164 -2.99 61.72 9.02
N THR A 165 -3.08 62.74 9.83
CA THR A 165 -4.29 63.19 10.51
C THR A 165 -4.23 64.70 10.49
N HIS A 166 -5.33 65.35 10.09
CA HIS A 166 -5.53 66.79 10.25
C HIS A 166 -5.26 67.20 11.70
N ASP A 167 -4.04 67.66 11.99
CA ASP A 167 -3.75 68.40 13.20
C ASP A 167 -3.87 69.88 12.87
N GLY A 168 -5.00 70.44 13.27
CA GLY A 168 -5.22 71.86 13.21
C GLY A 168 -6.67 72.17 12.95
N ILE A 169 -7.38 72.50 14.03
CA ILE A 169 -8.61 73.31 14.06
C ILE A 169 -9.67 72.88 13.03
N THR A 170 -10.75 72.24 13.49
CA THR A 170 -11.90 71.98 12.58
C THR A 170 -12.46 73.30 12.03
N LYS A 171 -13.14 73.29 10.87
CA LYS A 171 -13.78 74.51 10.32
C LYS A 171 -14.70 75.21 11.34
N GLU A 172 -15.37 74.45 12.20
CA GLU A 172 -16.19 75.02 13.28
C GLU A 172 -15.35 75.70 14.37
N GLN A 173 -14.21 75.14 14.73
CA GLN A 173 -13.28 75.75 15.68
C GLN A 173 -12.65 77.01 15.08
N PHE A 174 -12.30 76.98 13.78
CA PHE A 174 -11.79 78.14 13.05
C PHE A 174 -12.81 79.29 13.05
N ASN A 175 -14.09 78.99 12.81
CA ASN A 175 -15.15 79.98 12.85
C ASN A 175 -15.44 80.54 14.25
N LYS A 176 -15.00 79.84 15.31
CA LYS A 176 -15.12 80.29 16.70
C LYS A 176 -13.86 81.02 17.20
N MET A 177 -12.73 80.95 16.48
CA MET A 177 -11.52 81.67 16.83
C MET A 177 -11.68 83.18 16.66
N SER A 178 -11.03 83.94 17.56
CA SER A 178 -10.97 85.39 17.48
C SER A 178 -10.21 85.83 16.23
N TYR A 179 -10.44 87.06 15.78
CA TYR A 179 -9.74 87.63 14.63
C TYR A 179 -8.22 87.57 14.79
N LEU A 180 -7.70 87.88 15.99
CA LEU A 180 -6.26 87.84 16.27
C LEU A 180 -5.70 86.42 16.16
N ASP A 181 -6.43 85.41 16.66
CA ASP A 181 -5.98 84.02 16.61
C ASP A 181 -5.98 83.48 15.18
N ARG A 182 -6.90 83.96 14.32
CA ARG A 182 -6.93 83.62 12.90
C ARG A 182 -5.78 84.25 12.13
N VAL A 183 -5.41 85.49 12.44
CA VAL A 183 -4.23 86.15 11.85
C VAL A 183 -2.96 85.42 12.26
N GLN A 184 -2.84 85.02 13.54
CA GLN A 184 -1.71 84.24 13.99
C GLN A 184 -1.65 82.86 13.32
N LEU A 185 -2.81 82.22 13.07
CA LEU A 185 -2.86 80.98 12.30
C LEU A 185 -2.41 81.20 10.84
N GLN A 186 -2.78 82.31 10.22
CA GLN A 186 -2.33 82.66 8.87
C GLN A 186 -0.81 82.88 8.82
N GLU A 187 -0.22 83.49 9.85
CA GLU A 187 1.23 83.72 9.92
C GLU A 187 2.03 82.45 10.22
N THR A 188 1.48 81.56 11.06
CA THR A 188 2.17 80.35 11.53
C THR A 188 1.93 79.14 10.64
N ASN A 189 0.75 79.03 10.02
CA ASN A 189 0.37 77.95 9.11
C ASN A 189 -0.57 78.46 7.99
N PRO A 190 -0.02 79.08 6.93
CA PRO A 190 -0.79 79.67 5.83
C PRO A 190 -1.63 78.66 5.04
N ASP A 191 -1.12 77.42 4.89
CA ASP A 191 -1.79 76.35 4.13
C ASP A 191 -3.06 75.90 4.85
N LEU A 192 -2.98 75.70 6.17
CA LEU A 192 -4.11 75.33 7.01
C LEU A 192 -5.17 76.44 7.07
N TYR A 193 -4.74 77.71 7.19
CA TYR A 193 -5.66 78.85 7.15
C TYR A 193 -6.47 78.87 5.85
N SER A 194 -5.81 78.67 4.71
CA SER A 194 -6.45 78.67 3.39
C SER A 194 -7.45 77.52 3.24
N GLU A 195 -7.11 76.32 3.73
CA GLU A 195 -8.01 75.17 3.72
C GLU A 195 -9.27 75.36 4.59
N LEU A 196 -9.13 76.03 5.73
CA LEU A 196 -10.23 76.28 6.66
C LEU A 196 -11.10 77.49 6.28
N SER A 197 -10.54 78.43 5.51
CA SER A 197 -11.25 79.62 5.01
C SER A 197 -12.11 79.38 3.77
N ASN A 198 -11.85 78.30 3.02
CA ASN A 198 -12.65 77.85 1.87
C ASN A 198 -13.91 77.11 2.31
#